data_AF-A0A7S0IQT0-F1
#
_entry.id   AF-A0A7S0IQT0-F1
#
_cell.length_a   1.000
_cell.length_b   1.000
_cell.length_c   1.000
_cell.angle_alpha   90.00
_cell.angle_beta   90.00
_cell.angle_gamma   90.00
#
_symmetry.space_group_name_H-M   'P 1'
#
loop_
_entity.id
_entity.type
_entity.pdbx_description
1 polymer ?
#
loop_
_entity_poly.entity_id
_entity_poly.type
_entity_poly.pdbx_seq_one_letter_code
_entity_poly.pdbx_strand_id
1 'polypeptide(L)'
;MRIAFTGGSGKAGRHVIPELLAHGHSVLNVDLVPLDVLGVDNLAADITDEGQILNAFTMRHNLGELDRRVGRSPVPDAVVHFAAIPRILLRPDCEAYRINTMGTYNVLEVAAKLGIRKVIFASSETTYGICFADGERKPEYLPIDEDHPVVPEDSYATSKVCNEVTARCFQRRTGADVYGLRINNVVEPHEYAQDFPRYFADPALRRRNIFAYIDARDLGQLVHRCLVTDGLGFQIFNAANNDHSVNLTTAELLARFYSGVPVRNQTGLGKFECLYSNAKAKAMLGWDEQHNWRKYIPDPRAPTCSERAGAAVEAGGGERPRRRRTQVTQHYASLRLDGRILRRRVRVYWSNEEKWFAGVVRDFDAVSELHCVLYDDGDLQWHAFNDPSTEWEYDDGAKAKEDETAGKRRIKGEEQQAAPAMREHVSRAAMQQQVAEEGCAASDSAVSGKRARTKVDPGPFIV
;
A
#
# COMPACT_ATOMS: atom_id res chain seq x y z
N MET A 1 -18.71 0.93 -12.92
CA MET A 1 -17.79 0.71 -14.06
C MET A 1 -17.15 -0.67 -13.94
N ARG A 2 -16.73 -1.27 -15.06
CA ARG A 2 -15.74 -2.35 -15.12
C ARG A 2 -14.35 -1.73 -15.14
N ILE A 3 -13.54 -2.10 -14.17
CA ILE A 3 -12.21 -1.52 -13.98
C ILE A 3 -11.19 -2.65 -14.11
N ALA A 4 -10.22 -2.48 -15.02
CA ALA A 4 -9.01 -3.27 -14.95
C ALA A 4 -8.02 -2.58 -14.02
N PHE A 5 -7.67 -3.25 -12.93
CA PHE A 5 -6.75 -2.77 -11.92
C PHE A 5 -5.46 -3.58 -11.99
N THR A 6 -4.36 -2.98 -12.42
CA THR A 6 -3.07 -3.69 -12.39
C THR A 6 -2.37 -3.42 -11.05
N GLY A 7 -1.81 -4.44 -10.39
CA GLY A 7 -1.07 -4.26 -9.14
C GLY A 7 -1.98 -4.17 -7.92
N GLY A 8 -3.16 -4.79 -7.99
CA GLY A 8 -4.19 -4.71 -6.95
C GLY A 8 -3.84 -5.49 -5.69
N SER A 9 -2.92 -6.45 -5.77
CA SER A 9 -2.49 -7.25 -4.62
C SER A 9 -1.44 -6.54 -3.76
N GLY A 10 -0.91 -5.41 -4.26
CA GLY A 10 0.05 -4.57 -3.54
C GLY A 10 -0.56 -3.79 -2.36
N LYS A 11 0.32 -3.12 -1.59
CA LYS A 11 -0.03 -2.34 -0.38
C LYS A 11 -1.16 -1.33 -0.61
N ALA A 12 -1.14 -0.58 -1.71
CA ALA A 12 -2.20 0.37 -2.02
C ALA A 12 -3.45 -0.34 -2.58
N GLY A 13 -3.25 -1.27 -3.51
CA GLY A 13 -4.34 -1.96 -4.23
C GLY A 13 -5.33 -2.67 -3.31
N ARG A 14 -4.83 -3.33 -2.25
CA ARG A 14 -5.67 -4.03 -1.26
C ARG A 14 -6.65 -3.13 -0.50
N HIS A 15 -6.43 -1.82 -0.47
CA HIS A 15 -7.32 -0.84 0.15
C HIS A 15 -8.14 -0.08 -0.89
N VAL A 16 -7.54 0.22 -2.05
CA VAL A 16 -8.24 0.89 -3.15
C VAL A 16 -9.34 0.00 -3.72
N ILE A 17 -9.08 -1.29 -3.96
CA ILE A 17 -10.06 -2.17 -4.59
C ILE A 17 -11.34 -2.32 -3.75
N PRO A 18 -11.28 -2.60 -2.44
CA PRO A 18 -12.49 -2.60 -1.59
C PRO A 18 -13.30 -1.30 -1.65
N GLU A 19 -12.64 -0.14 -1.67
CA GLU A 19 -13.32 1.16 -1.83
C GLU A 19 -14.06 1.22 -3.19
N LEU A 20 -13.42 0.79 -4.28
CA LEU A 20 -14.05 0.75 -5.60
C LEU A 20 -15.25 -0.20 -5.65
N LEU A 21 -15.16 -1.36 -5.00
CA LEU A 21 -16.28 -2.30 -4.87
C LEU A 21 -17.44 -1.70 -4.06
N ALA A 22 -17.15 -0.96 -2.99
CA ALA A 22 -18.15 -0.28 -2.17
C ALA A 22 -18.94 0.77 -2.98
N HIS A 23 -18.31 1.39 -3.99
CA HIS A 23 -18.97 2.27 -4.97
C HIS A 23 -19.62 1.53 -6.15
N GLY A 24 -19.81 0.21 -6.04
CA GLY A 24 -20.51 -0.62 -7.02
C GLY A 24 -19.74 -0.83 -8.32
N HIS A 25 -18.42 -0.64 -8.32
CA HIS A 25 -17.59 -1.01 -9.47
C HIS A 25 -17.29 -2.51 -9.47
N SER A 26 -17.12 -3.09 -10.66
CA SER A 26 -16.63 -4.46 -10.83
C SER A 26 -15.16 -4.41 -11.22
N VAL A 27 -14.29 -5.12 -10.50
CA VAL A 27 -12.83 -5.03 -10.67
C VAL A 27 -12.26 -6.35 -11.16
N LEU A 28 -11.45 -6.27 -12.22
CA LEU A 28 -10.47 -7.29 -12.57
C LEU A 28 -9.12 -6.86 -11.98
N ASN A 29 -8.58 -7.63 -11.05
CA ASN A 29 -7.21 -7.50 -10.59
C ASN A 29 -6.25 -8.23 -11.54
N VAL A 30 -5.28 -7.50 -12.09
CA VAL A 30 -4.21 -8.02 -12.95
C VAL A 30 -2.89 -7.86 -12.20
N ASP A 31 -2.34 -8.96 -11.71
CA ASP A 31 -1.17 -8.94 -10.84
C ASP A 31 -0.44 -10.28 -10.95
N LEU A 32 0.82 -10.39 -10.49
CA LEU A 32 1.55 -11.66 -10.51
C LEU A 32 1.03 -12.63 -9.44
N VAL A 33 0.36 -12.12 -8.42
CA VAL A 33 -0.28 -12.88 -7.34
C VAL A 33 -1.72 -12.41 -7.16
N PRO A 34 -2.66 -13.30 -6.80
CA PRO A 34 -4.05 -12.88 -6.60
C PRO A 34 -4.19 -11.99 -5.35
N LEU A 35 -5.26 -11.19 -5.32
CA LEU A 35 -5.65 -10.38 -4.15
C LEU A 35 -6.53 -11.18 -3.18
N ASP A 36 -7.21 -12.22 -3.68
CA ASP A 36 -8.10 -13.13 -2.91
C ASP A 36 -9.20 -12.41 -2.10
N VAL A 37 -9.71 -11.29 -2.63
CA VAL A 37 -10.89 -10.59 -2.09
C VAL A 37 -12.15 -11.05 -2.81
N LEU A 38 -13.21 -11.35 -2.03
CA LEU A 38 -14.51 -11.76 -2.57
C LEU A 38 -15.08 -10.70 -3.52
N GLY A 39 -15.57 -11.14 -4.69
CA GLY A 39 -16.15 -10.25 -5.70
C GLY A 39 -15.12 -9.58 -6.62
N VAL A 40 -13.84 -9.93 -6.50
CA VAL A 40 -12.77 -9.50 -7.42
C VAL A 40 -12.37 -10.66 -8.32
N ASP A 41 -12.45 -10.45 -9.63
CA ASP A 41 -11.85 -11.38 -10.58
C ASP A 41 -10.32 -11.18 -10.58
N ASN A 42 -9.55 -12.26 -10.59
CA ASN A 42 -8.09 -12.20 -10.54
C ASN A 42 -7.48 -12.85 -11.78
N LEU A 43 -6.45 -12.22 -12.35
CA LEU A 43 -5.71 -12.74 -13.49
C LEU A 43 -4.21 -12.53 -13.31
N ALA A 44 -3.45 -13.61 -13.45
CA ALA A 44 -2.00 -13.56 -13.47
C ALA A 44 -1.48 -13.04 -14.83
N ALA A 45 -0.80 -11.90 -14.84
CA ALA A 45 -0.16 -11.37 -16.05
C ALA A 45 1.04 -10.46 -15.74
N ASP A 46 2.03 -10.47 -16.64
CA ASP A 46 3.18 -9.57 -16.60
C ASP A 46 2.87 -8.29 -17.40
N ILE A 47 2.89 -7.14 -16.74
CA ILE A 47 2.65 -5.85 -17.38
C ILE A 47 3.68 -5.49 -18.45
N THR A 48 4.88 -6.09 -18.41
CA THR A 48 5.93 -5.86 -19.40
C THR A 48 5.72 -6.63 -20.70
N ASP A 49 4.73 -7.51 -20.76
CA ASP A 49 4.26 -8.19 -21.96
C ASP A 49 2.94 -7.56 -22.46
N GLU A 50 3.01 -6.79 -23.56
CA GLU A 50 1.83 -6.13 -24.15
C GLU A 50 0.74 -7.14 -24.54
N GLY A 51 1.13 -8.33 -25.01
CA GLY A 51 0.19 -9.38 -25.43
C GLY A 51 -0.65 -9.90 -24.27
N GLN A 52 -0.04 -10.04 -23.09
CA GLN A 52 -0.75 -10.42 -21.88
C GLN A 52 -1.70 -9.32 -21.41
N ILE A 53 -1.30 -8.05 -21.46
CA ILE A 53 -2.18 -6.93 -21.11
C ILE A 53 -3.37 -6.82 -22.07
N LEU A 54 -3.13 -6.95 -23.37
CA LEU A 54 -4.20 -6.98 -24.37
C LEU A 54 -5.18 -8.11 -24.10
N ASN A 55 -4.68 -9.32 -23.81
CA ASN A 55 -5.53 -10.46 -23.49
C ASN A 55 -6.34 -10.22 -22.21
N ALA A 56 -5.70 -9.74 -21.15
CA ALA A 56 -6.33 -9.40 -19.88
C ALA A 56 -7.52 -8.44 -20.07
N PHE A 57 -7.37 -7.44 -20.94
CA PHE A 57 -8.41 -6.42 -21.17
C PHE A 57 -9.47 -6.85 -22.19
N THR A 58 -9.33 -8.00 -22.85
CA THR A 58 -10.27 -8.45 -23.90
C THR A 58 -10.88 -9.83 -23.63
N MET A 59 -10.33 -10.60 -22.69
CA MET A 59 -10.86 -11.90 -22.30
C MET A 59 -12.08 -11.80 -21.36
N ARG A 60 -12.83 -12.89 -21.24
CA ARG A 60 -13.86 -13.05 -20.21
C ARG A 60 -13.20 -13.34 -18.86
N HIS A 61 -13.71 -12.76 -17.77
CA HIS A 61 -13.03 -12.78 -16.47
C HIS A 61 -13.56 -13.85 -15.51
N ASN A 62 -14.81 -14.29 -15.67
CA ASN A 62 -15.41 -15.35 -14.86
C ASN A 62 -16.40 -16.21 -15.66
N LEU A 63 -16.78 -17.35 -15.09
CA LEU A 63 -17.70 -18.32 -15.72
C LEU A 63 -19.07 -17.72 -16.04
N GLY A 64 -19.54 -16.75 -15.25
CA GLY A 64 -20.80 -16.05 -15.50
C GLY A 64 -20.79 -15.27 -16.81
N GLU A 65 -19.63 -14.73 -17.22
CA GLU A 65 -19.51 -14.00 -18.48
C GLU A 65 -19.49 -14.90 -19.73
N LEU A 66 -19.43 -16.22 -19.56
CA LEU A 66 -19.55 -17.17 -20.67
C LEU A 66 -20.99 -17.30 -21.17
N ASP A 67 -21.98 -16.90 -20.37
CA ASP A 67 -23.37 -16.85 -20.81
C ASP A 67 -23.55 -15.68 -21.80
N ARG A 68 -23.73 -16.03 -23.08
CA ARG A 68 -23.92 -15.09 -24.19
C ARG A 68 -25.09 -14.13 -23.96
N ARG A 69 -26.05 -14.46 -23.10
CA ARG A 69 -27.18 -13.59 -22.75
C ARG A 69 -26.78 -12.38 -21.91
N VAL A 70 -25.62 -12.41 -21.24
CA VAL A 70 -25.10 -11.27 -20.46
C VAL A 70 -24.74 -10.10 -21.38
N GLY A 71 -24.39 -10.36 -22.65
CA GLY A 71 -24.25 -9.34 -23.71
C GLY A 71 -23.21 -8.24 -23.49
N ARG A 72 -22.50 -8.23 -22.35
CA ARG A 72 -21.55 -7.18 -21.97
C ARG A 72 -20.23 -7.35 -22.72
N SER A 73 -19.61 -6.25 -23.14
CA SER A 73 -18.24 -6.26 -23.66
C SER A 73 -17.25 -6.67 -22.56
N PRO A 74 -16.21 -7.48 -22.86
CA PRO A 74 -15.13 -7.77 -21.93
C PRO A 74 -14.20 -6.57 -21.68
N VAL A 75 -14.23 -5.57 -22.58
CA VAL A 75 -13.37 -4.39 -22.49
C VAL A 75 -13.73 -3.57 -21.25
N PRO A 76 -12.74 -3.20 -20.40
CA PRO A 76 -12.96 -2.33 -19.24
C PRO A 76 -13.47 -0.93 -19.64
N ASP A 77 -14.29 -0.34 -18.78
CA ASP A 77 -14.72 1.06 -18.91
C ASP A 77 -13.58 2.01 -18.51
N ALA A 78 -12.72 1.59 -17.58
CA ALA A 78 -11.58 2.35 -17.07
C ALA A 78 -10.41 1.44 -16.67
N VAL A 79 -9.21 2.03 -16.60
CA VAL A 79 -8.00 1.36 -16.11
C VAL A 79 -7.43 2.09 -14.89
N VAL A 80 -7.04 1.34 -13.87
CA VAL A 80 -6.25 1.82 -12.74
C VAL A 80 -4.91 1.08 -12.73
N HIS A 81 -3.81 1.79 -12.98
CA HIS A 81 -2.49 1.20 -13.17
C HIS A 81 -1.54 1.48 -12.00
N PHE A 82 -1.47 0.57 -11.04
CA PHE A 82 -0.63 0.67 -9.84
C PHE A 82 0.55 -0.33 -9.83
N ALA A 83 0.57 -1.29 -10.75
CA ALA A 83 1.63 -2.29 -10.86
C ALA A 83 2.97 -1.63 -11.18
N ALA A 84 3.94 -1.80 -10.29
CA ALA A 84 5.30 -1.26 -10.40
C ALA A 84 6.21 -1.91 -9.34
N ILE A 85 7.52 -1.79 -9.53
CA ILE A 85 8.49 -1.85 -8.43
C ILE A 85 8.38 -0.51 -7.68
N PRO A 86 7.93 -0.47 -6.41
CA PRO A 86 7.44 0.75 -5.77
C PRO A 86 8.52 1.63 -5.12
N ARG A 87 9.78 1.19 -5.12
CA ARG A 87 10.94 1.95 -4.65
C ARG A 87 12.25 1.29 -5.10
N ILE A 88 13.34 2.06 -5.06
CA ILE A 88 14.71 1.54 -5.16
C ILE A 88 15.03 0.52 -4.06
N LEU A 89 16.13 -0.21 -4.23
CA LEU A 89 16.66 -1.20 -3.29
C LEU A 89 15.82 -2.49 -3.15
N LEU A 90 14.76 -2.66 -3.96
CA LEU A 90 13.97 -3.90 -4.01
C LEU A 90 14.38 -4.82 -5.17
N ARG A 91 14.84 -4.22 -6.27
CA ARG A 91 15.31 -4.86 -7.49
C ARG A 91 16.52 -4.08 -8.02
N PRO A 92 17.36 -4.67 -8.90
CA PRO A 92 18.37 -3.93 -9.62
C PRO A 92 17.75 -2.71 -10.32
N ASP A 93 18.48 -1.59 -10.31
CA ASP A 93 17.97 -0.30 -10.78
C ASP A 93 17.48 -0.33 -12.23
N CYS A 94 18.20 -1.04 -13.10
CA CYS A 94 17.81 -1.23 -14.50
C CYS A 94 16.48 -1.98 -14.64
N GLU A 95 16.22 -2.98 -13.78
CA GLU A 95 14.97 -3.74 -13.79
C GLU A 95 13.81 -2.94 -13.22
N ALA A 96 14.04 -2.16 -12.15
CA ALA A 96 13.03 -1.25 -11.62
C ALA A 96 12.62 -0.22 -12.70
N TYR A 97 13.59 0.36 -13.40
CA TYR A 97 13.32 1.29 -14.50
C TYR A 97 12.58 0.60 -15.66
N ARG A 98 13.08 -0.54 -16.13
CA ARG A 98 12.51 -1.29 -17.26
C ARG A 98 11.07 -1.70 -16.99
N ILE A 99 10.79 -2.33 -15.85
CA ILE A 99 9.44 -2.82 -15.50
C ILE A 99 8.46 -1.65 -15.40
N ASN A 100 8.85 -0.59 -14.70
CA ASN A 100 7.94 0.54 -14.47
C ASN A 100 7.63 1.32 -15.74
N THR A 101 8.61 1.50 -16.63
CA THR A 101 8.43 2.25 -17.89
C THR A 101 7.71 1.41 -18.95
N MET A 102 8.19 0.19 -19.21
CA MET A 102 7.55 -0.69 -20.20
C MET A 102 6.15 -1.10 -19.77
N GLY A 103 5.95 -1.40 -18.49
CA GLY A 103 4.65 -1.76 -17.95
C GLY A 103 3.60 -0.66 -18.14
N THR A 104 3.95 0.58 -17.80
CA THR A 104 3.04 1.71 -18.00
C THR A 104 2.79 2.00 -19.48
N TYR A 105 3.83 1.93 -20.34
CA TYR A 105 3.65 2.10 -21.77
C TYR A 105 2.66 1.08 -22.35
N ASN A 106 2.85 -0.21 -22.05
CA ASN A 106 1.99 -1.30 -22.55
C ASN A 106 0.54 -1.11 -22.12
N VAL A 107 0.30 -0.79 -20.85
CA VAL A 107 -1.05 -0.56 -20.32
C VAL A 107 -1.73 0.63 -21.01
N LEU A 108 -1.00 1.73 -21.21
CA LEU A 108 -1.53 2.91 -21.90
C LEU A 108 -1.77 2.64 -23.40
N GLU A 109 -0.89 1.90 -24.06
CA GLU A 109 -1.02 1.52 -25.48
C GLU A 109 -2.22 0.63 -25.71
N VAL A 110 -2.39 -0.40 -24.90
CA VAL A 110 -3.56 -1.28 -24.97
C VAL A 110 -4.84 -0.51 -24.67
N ALA A 111 -4.85 0.33 -23.62
CA ALA A 111 -6.02 1.15 -23.29
C ALA A 111 -6.41 2.07 -24.46
N ALA A 112 -5.43 2.70 -25.12
CA ALA A 112 -5.66 3.55 -26.29
C ALA A 112 -6.20 2.75 -27.48
N LYS A 113 -5.62 1.59 -27.81
CA LYS A 113 -6.08 0.71 -28.90
C LYS A 113 -7.50 0.21 -28.70
N LEU A 114 -7.88 -0.07 -27.45
CA LEU A 114 -9.23 -0.50 -27.08
C LEU A 114 -10.24 0.66 -26.93
N GLY A 115 -9.79 1.90 -27.09
CA GLY A 115 -10.64 3.08 -26.98
C GLY A 115 -11.09 3.40 -25.55
N ILE A 116 -10.38 2.91 -24.52
CA ILE A 116 -10.68 3.21 -23.11
C ILE A 116 -10.39 4.68 -22.86
N ARG A 117 -11.37 5.41 -22.33
CA ARG A 117 -11.32 6.87 -22.19
C ARG A 117 -10.98 7.37 -20.79
N LYS A 118 -10.77 6.47 -19.82
CA LYS A 118 -10.42 6.80 -18.44
C LYS A 118 -9.24 5.95 -17.96
N VAL A 119 -8.13 6.59 -17.63
CA VAL A 119 -6.96 5.92 -17.05
C VAL A 119 -6.46 6.68 -15.83
N ILE A 120 -6.31 5.98 -14.71
CA ILE A 120 -5.65 6.49 -13.50
C ILE A 120 -4.35 5.71 -13.34
N PHE A 121 -3.23 6.38 -13.10
CA PHE A 121 -1.94 5.70 -12.91
C PHE A 121 -1.18 6.23 -11.69
N ALA A 122 -0.42 5.34 -11.05
CA ALA A 122 0.43 5.69 -9.93
C ALA A 122 1.73 6.36 -10.40
N SER A 123 1.85 7.66 -10.17
CA SER A 123 3.13 8.38 -10.07
C SER A 123 3.60 8.39 -8.59
N SER A 124 4.53 9.26 -8.22
CA SER A 124 5.06 9.32 -6.85
C SER A 124 5.57 10.70 -6.45
N GLU A 125 5.53 11.01 -5.16
CA GLU A 125 6.22 12.15 -4.55
C GLU A 125 7.74 12.15 -4.84
N THR A 126 8.32 11.00 -5.16
CA THR A 126 9.76 10.88 -5.43
C THR A 126 10.17 11.60 -6.72
N THR A 127 9.21 11.91 -7.61
CA THR A 127 9.44 12.66 -8.85
C THR A 127 10.00 14.07 -8.59
N TYR A 128 9.70 14.67 -7.44
CA TYR A 128 10.27 15.96 -7.02
C TYR A 128 11.76 15.85 -6.63
N GLY A 129 12.32 14.64 -6.57
CA GLY A 129 13.75 14.41 -6.37
C GLY A 129 14.22 14.52 -4.92
N ILE A 130 13.31 14.50 -3.94
CA ILE A 130 13.67 14.71 -2.52
C ILE A 130 13.80 13.39 -1.76
N CYS A 131 12.86 12.45 -1.97
CA CYS A 131 12.76 11.25 -1.14
C CYS A 131 13.97 10.33 -1.21
N PHE A 132 14.49 10.09 -2.41
CA PHE A 132 15.62 9.19 -2.65
C PHE A 132 16.87 9.94 -3.11
N ALA A 133 16.94 11.25 -2.83
CA ALA A 133 18.15 12.02 -3.07
C ALA A 133 19.36 11.39 -2.38
N ASP A 134 20.52 11.50 -3.02
CA ASP A 134 21.78 11.22 -2.36
C ASP A 134 22.07 12.34 -1.35
N GLY A 135 22.28 11.95 -0.09
CA GLY A 135 22.33 12.88 1.02
C GLY A 135 20.99 13.56 1.33
N GLU A 136 21.04 14.87 1.58
CA GLU A 136 19.89 15.69 1.98
C GLU A 136 19.58 16.73 0.91
N ARG A 137 18.33 16.72 0.42
CA ARG A 137 17.79 17.75 -0.46
C ARG A 137 16.58 18.40 0.20
N LYS A 138 16.58 19.73 0.20
CA LYS A 138 15.43 20.54 0.63
C LYS A 138 14.57 20.88 -0.59
N PRO A 139 13.24 21.06 -0.42
CA PRO A 139 12.40 21.58 -1.49
C PRO A 139 12.78 23.03 -1.82
N GLU A 140 12.46 23.44 -3.05
CA GLU A 140 12.68 24.83 -3.49
C GLU A 140 11.68 25.79 -2.85
N TYR A 141 10.49 25.30 -2.51
CA TYR A 141 9.49 26.02 -1.76
C TYR A 141 8.48 25.09 -1.10
N LEU A 142 7.72 25.66 -0.15
CA LEU A 142 6.61 24.98 0.53
C LEU A 142 5.29 25.78 0.41
N PRO A 143 4.13 25.11 0.41
CA PRO A 143 3.98 23.67 0.27
C PRO A 143 4.37 23.21 -1.15
N ILE A 144 4.76 21.94 -1.30
CA ILE A 144 5.05 21.34 -2.61
C ILE A 144 3.74 21.07 -3.33
N ASP A 145 3.49 21.82 -4.39
CA ASP A 145 2.37 21.63 -5.32
C ASP A 145 2.84 20.93 -6.61
N GLU A 146 1.91 20.67 -7.54
CA GLU A 146 2.23 19.98 -8.78
C GLU A 146 3.11 20.77 -9.75
N ASP A 147 3.28 22.08 -9.52
CA ASP A 147 4.17 22.97 -10.28
C ASP A 147 5.62 22.96 -9.77
N HIS A 148 5.88 22.30 -8.64
CA HIS A 148 7.23 22.17 -8.12
C HIS A 148 8.13 21.40 -9.10
N PRO A 149 9.40 21.78 -9.27
CA PRO A 149 10.32 21.10 -10.18
C PRO A 149 10.40 19.59 -9.96
N VAL A 150 10.42 18.88 -11.09
CA VAL A 150 10.52 17.42 -11.18
C VAL A 150 11.96 17.07 -11.54
N VAL A 151 12.76 16.73 -10.54
CA VAL A 151 14.22 16.56 -10.63
C VAL A 151 14.67 15.24 -10.02
N PRO A 152 14.23 14.08 -10.56
CA PRO A 152 14.54 12.77 -9.99
C PRO A 152 16.06 12.48 -10.02
N GLU A 153 16.54 11.71 -9.04
CA GLU A 153 17.96 11.31 -8.95
C GLU A 153 18.17 9.79 -8.98
N ASP A 154 17.09 9.02 -9.05
CA ASP A 154 17.13 7.57 -8.97
C ASP A 154 16.27 6.91 -10.07
N SER A 155 16.52 5.63 -10.33
CA SER A 155 15.85 4.87 -11.39
C SER A 155 14.34 4.70 -11.17
N TYR A 156 13.88 4.61 -9.92
CA TYR A 156 12.46 4.53 -9.62
C TYR A 156 11.76 5.87 -9.92
N ALA A 157 12.26 6.97 -9.35
CA ALA A 157 11.67 8.29 -9.60
C ALA A 157 11.73 8.67 -11.09
N THR A 158 12.85 8.40 -11.77
CA THR A 158 13.01 8.63 -13.20
C THR A 158 12.00 7.82 -14.02
N SER A 159 11.72 6.56 -13.63
CA SER A 159 10.68 5.77 -14.27
C SER A 159 9.29 6.39 -14.13
N LYS A 160 8.96 6.96 -12.95
CA LYS A 160 7.66 7.64 -12.74
C LYS A 160 7.55 8.92 -13.54
N VAL A 161 8.63 9.70 -13.70
CA VAL A 161 8.65 10.86 -14.60
C VAL A 161 8.43 10.44 -16.05
N CYS A 162 9.10 9.36 -16.50
CA CYS A 162 8.87 8.79 -17.83
C CYS A 162 7.41 8.37 -18.02
N ASN A 163 6.78 7.79 -16.99
CA ASN A 163 5.38 7.40 -17.00
C ASN A 163 4.45 8.63 -17.14
N GLU A 164 4.73 9.74 -16.45
CA GLU A 164 3.97 11.00 -16.60
C GLU A 164 4.07 11.58 -18.02
N VAL A 165 5.26 11.54 -18.63
CA VAL A 165 5.46 11.99 -20.02
C VAL A 165 4.71 11.08 -21.00
N THR A 166 4.82 9.76 -20.80
CA THR A 166 4.15 8.75 -21.62
C THR A 166 2.63 8.93 -21.56
N ALA A 167 2.06 9.00 -20.35
CA ALA A 167 0.64 9.24 -20.11
C ALA A 167 0.12 10.50 -20.81
N ARG A 168 0.89 11.60 -20.76
CA ARG A 168 0.55 12.86 -21.45
C ARG A 168 0.56 12.71 -22.97
N CYS A 169 1.49 11.94 -23.52
CA CYS A 169 1.53 11.61 -24.96
C CYS A 169 0.25 10.88 -25.38
N PHE A 170 -0.12 9.84 -24.64
CA PHE A 170 -1.35 9.09 -24.88
C PHE A 170 -2.60 9.95 -24.78
N GLN A 171 -2.68 10.81 -23.75
CA GLN A 171 -3.79 11.73 -23.60
C GLN A 171 -3.93 12.66 -24.82
N ARG A 172 -2.83 13.24 -25.31
CA ARG A 172 -2.86 14.11 -26.50
C ARG A 172 -3.29 13.36 -27.77
N ARG A 173 -2.93 12.08 -27.88
CA ARG A 173 -3.27 11.22 -29.02
C ARG A 173 -4.74 10.81 -29.04
N THR A 174 -5.31 10.51 -27.87
CA THR A 174 -6.66 9.90 -27.79
C THR A 174 -7.74 10.85 -27.29
N GLY A 175 -7.36 11.96 -26.64
CA GLY A 175 -8.28 12.81 -25.90
C GLY A 175 -8.93 12.13 -24.70
N ALA A 176 -8.40 10.98 -24.23
CA ALA A 176 -8.87 10.33 -23.01
C ALA A 176 -8.58 11.18 -21.76
N ASP A 177 -9.29 10.93 -20.69
CA ASP A 177 -8.91 11.44 -19.37
C ASP A 177 -7.85 10.52 -18.77
N VAL A 178 -6.68 11.09 -18.49
CA VAL A 178 -5.52 10.36 -17.99
C VAL A 178 -4.97 11.09 -16.76
N TYR A 179 -5.19 10.53 -15.58
CA TYR A 179 -4.87 11.17 -14.31
C TYR A 179 -3.74 10.42 -13.60
N GLY A 180 -2.64 11.12 -13.32
CA GLY A 180 -1.52 10.60 -12.55
C GLY A 180 -1.61 11.03 -11.09
N LEU A 181 -1.41 10.09 -10.17
CA LEU A 181 -1.37 10.39 -8.74
C LEU A 181 0.09 10.40 -8.29
N ARG A 182 0.63 11.53 -7.87
CA ARG A 182 1.91 11.58 -7.15
C ARG A 182 1.66 11.13 -5.72
N ILE A 183 1.67 9.81 -5.53
CA ILE A 183 1.33 9.17 -4.27
C ILE A 183 2.46 9.41 -3.27
N ASN A 184 2.12 10.01 -2.13
CA ASN A 184 3.02 10.11 -0.98
C ASN A 184 3.12 8.74 -0.27
N ASN A 185 3.92 8.66 0.79
CA ASN A 185 4.03 7.44 1.58
C ASN A 185 2.65 6.87 1.98
N VAL A 186 2.27 5.72 1.43
CA VAL A 186 1.00 5.05 1.75
C VAL A 186 1.09 4.44 3.14
N VAL A 187 0.15 4.80 4.01
CA VAL A 187 0.02 4.30 5.37
C VAL A 187 -1.28 3.50 5.49
N GLU A 188 -1.16 2.26 5.95
CA GLU A 188 -2.29 1.38 6.25
C GLU A 188 -2.83 1.66 7.67
N PRO A 189 -4.12 1.38 7.94
CA PRO A 189 -4.73 1.75 9.22
C PRO A 189 -4.01 1.23 10.47
N HIS A 190 -3.45 0.01 10.41
CA HIS A 190 -2.71 -0.59 11.53
C HIS A 190 -1.35 0.09 11.78
N GLU A 191 -0.74 0.68 10.75
CA GLU A 191 0.55 1.35 10.85
C GLU A 191 0.48 2.64 11.68
N TYR A 192 -0.72 3.22 11.89
CA TYR A 192 -0.87 4.32 12.84
C TYR A 192 -0.43 3.92 14.25
N ALA A 193 -0.90 2.79 14.77
CA ALA A 193 -0.53 2.35 16.12
C ALA A 193 0.92 1.85 16.17
N GLN A 194 1.37 1.20 15.09
CA GLN A 194 2.69 0.56 15.02
C GLN A 194 3.84 1.57 14.84
N ASP A 195 3.69 2.54 13.94
CA ASP A 195 4.81 3.36 13.46
C ASP A 195 4.77 4.82 13.92
N PHE A 196 3.60 5.42 14.12
CA PHE A 196 3.51 6.83 14.46
C PHE A 196 4.15 7.18 15.81
N PRO A 197 4.03 6.35 16.87
CA PRO A 197 4.77 6.59 18.12
C PRO A 197 6.29 6.75 17.91
N ARG A 198 6.86 5.96 16.99
CA ARG A 198 8.28 6.06 16.60
C ARG A 198 8.57 7.36 15.86
N TYR A 199 7.68 7.79 14.97
CA TYR A 199 7.80 9.09 14.28
C TYR A 199 7.66 10.29 15.22
N PHE A 200 6.94 10.15 16.34
CA PHE A 200 6.84 11.20 17.35
C PHE A 200 8.12 11.32 18.16
N ALA A 201 8.70 10.17 18.54
CA ALA A 201 9.96 10.11 19.26
C ALA A 201 11.12 10.64 18.40
N ASP A 202 11.18 10.26 17.12
CA ASP A 202 12.15 10.76 16.16
C ASP A 202 11.50 11.21 14.84
N PRO A 203 11.12 12.50 14.73
CA PRO A 203 10.54 13.06 13.52
C PRO A 203 11.47 12.96 12.29
N ALA A 204 12.81 12.92 12.48
CA ALA A 204 13.75 12.91 11.36
C ALA A 204 13.58 11.67 10.45
N LEU A 205 13.00 10.59 10.97
CA LEU A 205 12.65 9.38 10.22
C LEU A 205 11.69 9.65 9.04
N ARG A 206 10.90 10.72 9.12
CA ARG A 206 9.93 11.11 8.07
C ARG A 206 10.46 12.20 7.14
N ARG A 207 11.71 12.66 7.34
CA ARG A 207 12.30 13.77 6.58
C ARG A 207 12.35 13.50 5.08
N ARG A 208 12.69 12.28 4.66
CA ARG A 208 12.76 11.90 3.24
C ARG A 208 11.41 12.08 2.54
N ASN A 209 10.30 11.87 3.23
CA ASN A 209 8.95 12.04 2.67
C ASN A 209 8.37 13.42 3.02
N ILE A 210 9.20 14.35 3.50
CA ILE A 210 8.82 15.70 3.92
C ILE A 210 7.63 15.65 4.88
N PHE A 211 7.65 14.65 5.76
CA PHE A 211 6.63 14.41 6.78
C PHE A 211 5.23 14.11 6.22
N ALA A 212 5.07 13.93 4.90
CA ALA A 212 3.79 13.63 4.30
C ALA A 212 3.48 12.14 4.29
N TYR A 213 2.20 11.83 4.14
CA TYR A 213 1.67 10.49 3.99
C TYR A 213 0.30 10.57 3.30
N ILE A 214 -0.21 9.41 2.86
CA ILE A 214 -1.60 9.24 2.46
C ILE A 214 -2.15 7.96 3.10
N ASP A 215 -3.31 8.04 3.77
CA ASP A 215 -4.03 6.87 4.25
C ASP A 215 -4.48 6.01 3.06
N ALA A 216 -4.26 4.70 3.13
CA ALA A 216 -4.57 3.79 2.04
C ALA A 216 -6.06 3.81 1.63
N ARG A 217 -6.97 4.11 2.57
CA ARG A 217 -8.41 4.26 2.30
C ARG A 217 -8.73 5.59 1.63
N ASP A 218 -8.10 6.68 2.08
CA ASP A 218 -8.24 8.00 1.45
C ASP A 218 -7.67 8.00 0.02
N LEU A 219 -6.61 7.21 -0.23
CA LEU A 219 -6.13 6.95 -1.59
C LEU A 219 -7.17 6.20 -2.43
N GLY A 220 -7.88 5.22 -1.85
CA GLY A 220 -9.01 4.56 -2.48
C GLY A 220 -10.09 5.55 -2.90
N GLN A 221 -10.48 6.42 -1.97
CA GLN A 221 -11.46 7.47 -2.21
C GLN A 221 -10.99 8.43 -3.31
N LEU A 222 -9.72 8.83 -3.32
CA LEU A 222 -9.13 9.67 -4.37
C LEU A 222 -9.20 9.02 -5.76
N VAL A 223 -8.88 7.72 -5.85
CA VAL A 223 -9.00 6.95 -7.10
C VAL A 223 -10.46 6.91 -7.57
N HIS A 224 -11.41 6.69 -6.65
CA HIS A 224 -12.84 6.77 -6.99
C HIS A 224 -13.22 8.17 -7.51
N ARG A 225 -12.81 9.25 -6.84
CA ARG A 225 -13.06 10.62 -7.30
C ARG A 225 -12.48 10.89 -8.70
N CYS A 226 -11.29 10.36 -8.99
CA CYS A 226 -10.68 10.40 -10.32
C CYS A 226 -11.53 9.67 -11.37
N LEU A 227 -12.03 8.48 -11.03
CA LEU A 227 -12.82 7.65 -11.94
C LEU A 227 -14.15 8.31 -12.33
N VAL A 228 -14.80 9.01 -11.39
CA VAL A 228 -16.12 9.65 -11.63
C VAL A 228 -16.04 11.11 -12.10
N THR A 229 -14.84 11.66 -12.27
CA THR A 229 -14.64 13.03 -12.76
C THR A 229 -14.11 13.03 -14.18
N ASP A 230 -14.89 13.56 -15.12
CA ASP A 230 -14.56 13.58 -16.55
C ASP A 230 -14.13 14.98 -17.06
N GLY A 231 -13.46 15.01 -18.21
CA GLY A 231 -13.21 16.22 -18.99
C GLY A 231 -12.01 17.05 -18.54
N LEU A 232 -11.10 16.49 -17.74
CA LEU A 232 -9.90 17.20 -17.28
C LEU A 232 -8.68 16.96 -18.17
N GLY A 233 -8.77 16.04 -19.14
CA GLY A 233 -7.68 15.68 -20.03
C GLY A 233 -6.53 15.01 -19.29
N PHE A 234 -5.32 15.56 -19.39
CA PHE A 234 -4.17 15.08 -18.62
C PHE A 234 -4.01 15.89 -17.35
N GLN A 235 -4.04 15.22 -16.19
CA GLN A 235 -3.78 15.86 -14.90
C GLN A 235 -2.81 15.04 -14.06
N ILE A 236 -2.04 15.75 -13.24
CA ILE A 236 -1.31 15.21 -12.11
C ILE A 236 -1.93 15.78 -10.84
N PHE A 237 -2.09 14.93 -9.82
CA PHE A 237 -2.55 15.28 -8.48
C PHE A 237 -1.60 14.72 -7.43
N ASN A 238 -1.18 15.54 -6.48
CA ASN A 238 -0.57 15.07 -5.26
C ASN A 238 -1.61 14.31 -4.42
N ALA A 239 -1.27 13.10 -3.99
CA ALA A 239 -2.11 12.31 -3.10
C ALA A 239 -1.46 12.31 -1.71
N ALA A 240 -1.86 13.30 -0.91
CA ALA A 240 -1.41 13.52 0.46
C ALA A 240 -2.60 13.88 1.36
N ASN A 241 -2.57 13.39 2.61
CA ASN A 241 -3.47 13.87 3.66
C ASN A 241 -3.23 15.36 3.95
N ASN A 242 -4.21 16.01 4.60
CA ASN A 242 -4.18 17.42 4.98
C ASN A 242 -3.12 17.70 6.04
N ASP A 243 -2.83 16.74 6.92
CA ASP A 243 -1.86 16.87 8.00
C ASP A 243 -0.58 16.09 7.73
N HIS A 244 0.53 16.50 8.33
CA HIS A 244 1.78 15.74 8.31
C HIS A 244 1.82 14.62 9.37
N SER A 245 2.69 13.63 9.19
CA SER A 245 2.76 12.34 9.91
C SER A 245 3.58 12.37 11.22
N VAL A 246 3.73 13.52 11.85
CA VAL A 246 4.53 13.68 13.08
C VAL A 246 3.82 14.59 14.06
N ASN A 247 4.16 14.49 15.33
CA ASN A 247 3.48 15.26 16.36
C ASN A 247 4.04 16.67 16.60
N LEU A 248 4.82 17.24 15.67
CA LEU A 248 5.25 18.65 15.72
C LEU A 248 4.15 19.57 15.19
N THR A 249 4.26 20.88 15.40
CA THR A 249 3.55 21.86 14.57
C THR A 249 4.32 22.11 13.28
N THR A 250 3.65 22.60 12.25
CA THR A 250 4.29 22.99 11.00
C THR A 250 5.37 24.05 11.23
N ALA A 251 5.15 25.01 12.12
CA ALA A 251 6.16 26.01 12.50
C ALA A 251 7.42 25.38 13.10
N GLU A 252 7.27 24.40 14.01
CA GLU A 252 8.40 23.66 14.59
C GLU A 252 9.15 22.84 13.53
N LEU A 253 8.43 22.23 12.57
CA LEU A 253 9.05 21.50 11.46
C LEU A 253 9.88 22.41 10.55
N LEU A 254 9.32 23.56 10.17
CA LEU A 254 10.02 24.53 9.35
C LEU A 254 11.28 25.04 10.05
N ALA A 255 11.17 25.42 11.32
CA ALA A 255 12.32 25.90 12.10
C ALA A 255 13.42 24.83 12.22
N ARG A 256 13.04 23.56 12.46
CA ARG A 256 13.99 22.47 12.71
C ARG A 256 14.62 21.90 11.45
N PHE A 257 13.88 21.75 10.36
CA PHE A 257 14.34 21.00 9.18
C PHE A 257 14.43 21.84 7.90
N TYR A 258 13.63 22.90 7.77
CA TYR A 258 13.50 23.67 6.53
C TYR A 258 13.76 25.17 6.72
N SER A 259 14.63 25.53 7.67
CA SER A 259 15.11 26.90 7.82
C SER A 259 15.72 27.38 6.50
N GLY A 260 15.27 28.56 6.05
CA GLY A 260 15.65 29.18 4.78
C GLY A 260 14.85 28.74 3.56
N VAL A 261 13.94 27.77 3.66
CA VAL A 261 13.07 27.37 2.54
C VAL A 261 11.91 28.36 2.40
N PRO A 262 11.68 28.96 1.22
CA PRO A 262 10.56 29.86 0.99
C PRO A 262 9.20 29.18 1.20
N VAL A 263 8.28 29.86 1.88
CA VAL A 263 6.86 29.46 1.95
C VAL A 263 6.06 30.37 1.02
N ARG A 264 5.49 29.82 -0.05
CA ARG A 264 4.77 30.59 -1.08
C ARG A 264 3.37 31.04 -0.64
N ASN A 265 2.78 30.37 0.36
CA ASN A 265 1.48 30.76 0.87
C ASN A 265 1.58 32.06 1.67
N GLN A 266 0.94 33.14 1.18
CA GLN A 266 0.96 34.47 1.79
C GLN A 266 0.35 34.48 3.20
N THR A 267 -0.58 33.57 3.50
CA THR A 267 -1.18 33.43 4.85
C THR A 267 -0.40 32.47 5.75
N GLY A 268 0.72 31.90 5.27
CA GLY A 268 1.44 30.82 5.95
C GLY A 268 0.75 29.46 5.80
N LEU A 269 1.34 28.45 6.44
CA LEU A 269 0.79 27.09 6.54
C LEU A 269 0.04 26.91 7.86
N GLY A 270 -1.06 26.16 7.83
CA GLY A 270 -1.84 25.78 9.00
C GLY A 270 -1.01 25.01 10.03
N LYS A 271 -1.52 24.94 11.27
CA LYS A 271 -0.77 24.42 12.44
C LYS A 271 -0.16 23.03 12.26
N PHE A 272 -0.86 22.15 11.54
CA PHE A 272 -0.42 20.78 11.26
C PHE A 272 -0.42 20.45 9.76
N GLU A 273 -0.57 21.48 8.92
CA GLU A 273 -0.75 21.34 7.48
C GLU A 273 0.43 20.56 6.86
N CYS A 274 0.09 19.62 6.00
CA CYS A 274 1.01 18.83 5.22
C CYS A 274 1.89 19.73 4.34
N LEU A 275 3.15 19.33 4.18
CA LEU A 275 4.12 20.09 3.39
C LEU A 275 4.01 19.80 1.88
N TYR A 276 3.13 18.88 1.48
CA TYR A 276 2.63 18.73 0.12
C TYR A 276 1.21 19.28 0.04
N SER A 277 0.93 20.08 -0.99
CA SER A 277 -0.40 20.62 -1.26
C SER A 277 -1.26 19.57 -1.95
N ASN A 278 -2.45 19.32 -1.40
CA ASN A 278 -3.52 18.55 -2.04
C ASN A 278 -4.64 19.47 -2.59
N ALA A 279 -4.40 20.79 -2.65
CA ALA A 279 -5.41 21.78 -3.03
C ALA A 279 -5.98 21.54 -4.43
N LYS A 280 -5.15 21.06 -5.37
CA LYS A 280 -5.59 20.74 -6.73
C LYS A 280 -6.58 19.57 -6.77
N ALA A 281 -6.32 18.50 -6.01
CA ALA A 281 -7.24 17.36 -5.89
C ALA A 281 -8.58 17.81 -5.29
N LYS A 282 -8.56 18.65 -4.26
CA LYS A 282 -9.77 19.24 -3.68
C LYS A 282 -10.56 20.06 -4.70
N ALA A 283 -9.88 20.97 -5.40
CA ALA A 283 -10.51 21.90 -6.34
C ALA A 283 -11.09 21.20 -7.59
N MET A 284 -10.36 20.24 -8.16
CA MET A 284 -10.75 19.63 -9.44
C MET A 284 -11.56 18.35 -9.30
N LEU A 285 -11.35 17.60 -8.22
CA LEU A 285 -12.01 16.30 -8.01
C LEU A 285 -13.05 16.34 -6.88
N GLY A 286 -13.12 17.42 -6.10
CA GLY A 286 -13.93 17.46 -4.88
C GLY A 286 -13.51 16.40 -3.85
N TRP A 287 -12.23 16.02 -3.87
CA TRP A 287 -11.66 15.08 -2.91
C TRP A 287 -11.47 15.76 -1.56
N ASP A 288 -11.70 15.06 -0.45
CA ASP A 288 -11.34 15.52 0.88
C ASP A 288 -11.08 14.32 1.79
N GLU A 289 -10.06 14.44 2.64
CA GLU A 289 -9.61 13.34 3.48
C GLU A 289 -10.69 12.90 4.48
N GLN A 290 -10.78 11.61 4.72
CA GLN A 290 -11.64 11.04 5.76
C GLN A 290 -10.82 10.46 6.91
N HIS A 291 -9.58 10.06 6.66
CA HIS A 291 -8.75 9.32 7.59
C HIS A 291 -7.46 10.06 7.96
N ASN A 292 -7.58 10.95 8.93
CA ASN A 292 -6.44 11.61 9.56
C ASN A 292 -5.96 10.78 10.77
N TRP A 293 -4.64 10.51 10.86
CA TRP A 293 -4.05 9.74 11.98
C TRP A 293 -4.43 10.27 13.37
N ARG A 294 -4.64 11.59 13.52
CA ARG A 294 -5.02 12.24 14.78
C ARG A 294 -6.42 11.84 15.27
N LYS A 295 -7.24 11.23 14.41
CA LYS A 295 -8.52 10.62 14.80
C LYS A 295 -8.34 9.28 15.52
N TYR A 296 -7.19 8.62 15.31
CA TYR A 296 -6.95 7.24 15.74
C TYR A 296 -5.90 7.13 16.85
N ILE A 297 -4.91 8.02 16.86
CA ILE A 297 -3.84 8.03 17.86
C ILE A 297 -3.98 9.29 18.73
N PRO A 298 -4.07 9.15 20.06
CA PRO A 298 -4.07 10.30 20.97
C PRO A 298 -2.82 11.16 20.77
N ASP A 299 -3.00 12.48 20.76
CA ASP A 299 -1.87 13.41 20.72
C ASP A 299 -1.05 13.29 22.02
N PRO A 300 0.21 12.80 21.98
CA PRO A 300 1.04 12.65 23.18
C PRO A 300 1.45 13.99 23.82
N ARG A 301 1.17 15.14 23.18
CA ARG A 301 1.32 16.49 23.73
C ARG A 301 0.00 17.09 24.20
N ALA A 302 -1.13 16.41 24.01
CA ALA A 302 -2.37 16.90 24.58
C ALA A 302 -2.24 16.92 26.11
N PRO A 303 -2.62 18.02 26.78
CA PRO A 303 -2.53 18.10 28.23
C PRO A 303 -3.35 16.97 28.83
N THR A 304 -2.70 16.23 29.73
CA THR A 304 -3.31 15.15 30.51
C THR A 304 -4.52 15.69 31.27
N CYS A 305 -5.47 14.82 31.61
CA CYS A 305 -6.66 15.22 32.39
C CYS A 305 -6.26 15.91 33.72
N SER A 306 -5.11 15.55 34.29
CA SER A 306 -4.48 16.22 35.44
C SER A 306 -3.97 17.63 35.15
N GLU A 307 -3.39 17.89 33.97
CA GLU A 307 -2.86 19.21 33.59
C GLU A 307 -3.99 20.17 33.21
N ARG A 308 -5.07 19.67 32.59
CA ARG A 308 -6.29 20.47 32.34
C ARG A 308 -6.98 20.87 33.65
N ALA A 309 -6.98 19.97 34.64
CA ALA A 309 -7.49 20.29 35.97
C ALA A 309 -6.60 21.31 36.71
N GLY A 310 -5.28 21.26 36.53
CA GLY A 310 -4.34 22.25 37.09
C GLY A 310 -4.54 23.67 36.51
N ALA A 311 -4.69 23.78 35.19
CA ALA A 311 -4.93 25.06 34.52
C ALA A 311 -6.31 25.68 34.87
N ALA A 312 -7.32 24.86 35.16
CA ALA A 312 -8.63 25.33 35.62
C ALA A 312 -8.62 25.75 37.10
N VAL A 313 -7.70 25.22 37.93
CA VAL A 313 -7.59 25.54 39.35
C VAL A 313 -6.84 26.84 39.61
N GLU A 314 -5.92 27.26 38.73
CA GLU A 314 -5.25 28.57 38.85
C GLU A 314 -6.16 29.76 38.50
N ALA A 315 -7.33 29.52 37.88
CA ALA A 315 -8.29 30.56 37.48
C ALA A 315 -9.49 30.73 38.44
N GLY A 316 -9.56 30.01 39.56
CA GLY A 316 -10.73 30.08 40.45
C GLY A 316 -10.44 29.65 41.88
N GLY A 317 -10.14 30.62 42.75
CA GLY A 317 -10.12 30.42 44.19
C GLY A 317 -11.53 30.19 44.73
N GLY A 318 -11.80 28.98 45.24
CA GLY A 318 -13.05 28.62 45.90
C GLY A 318 -12.99 27.23 46.52
N GLU A 319 -13.50 27.11 47.74
CA GLU A 319 -13.33 26.00 48.69
C GLU A 319 -13.63 24.58 48.17
N ARG A 320 -12.81 23.60 48.59
CA ARG A 320 -12.98 22.17 48.31
C ARG A 320 -13.92 21.48 49.30
N PRO A 321 -14.95 20.73 48.87
CA PRO A 321 -15.61 19.75 49.73
C PRO A 321 -14.89 18.40 49.67
N ARG A 322 -14.67 17.81 50.86
CA ARG A 322 -14.13 16.46 51.08
C ARG A 322 -14.94 15.41 50.31
N ARG A 323 -14.29 14.64 49.42
CA ARG A 323 -14.82 13.39 48.88
C ARG A 323 -13.96 12.19 49.30
N ARG A 324 -14.68 11.12 49.61
CA ARG A 324 -14.20 9.86 50.17
C ARG A 324 -13.17 9.18 49.27
N ARG A 325 -12.14 8.66 49.93
CA ARG A 325 -11.04 7.86 49.38
C ARG A 325 -11.57 6.45 49.12
N THR A 326 -11.84 6.12 47.86
CA THR A 326 -11.98 4.72 47.44
C THR A 326 -10.62 4.31 46.88
N GLN A 327 -9.91 3.46 47.63
CA GLN A 327 -8.73 2.77 47.13
C GLN A 327 -9.17 1.87 45.97
N VAL A 328 -8.79 2.20 44.74
CA VAL A 328 -8.71 1.21 43.67
C VAL A 328 -7.28 0.73 43.65
N THR A 329 -7.12 -0.49 44.13
CA THR A 329 -5.88 -1.24 44.25
C THR A 329 -5.26 -1.43 42.86
N GLN A 330 -4.00 -1.06 42.71
CA GLN A 330 -3.13 -1.54 41.64
C GLN A 330 -3.10 -3.08 41.67
N HIS A 331 -3.41 -3.73 40.55
CA HIS A 331 -2.80 -4.99 40.11
C HIS A 331 -3.36 -5.37 38.73
N TYR A 332 -2.64 -5.04 37.65
CA TYR A 332 -2.80 -5.73 36.38
C TYR A 332 -1.40 -6.17 35.94
N ALA A 333 -1.04 -7.38 36.35
CA ALA A 333 0.14 -8.06 35.84
C ALA A 333 -0.14 -8.40 34.37
N SER A 334 0.64 -7.79 33.48
CA SER A 334 0.51 -7.86 32.03
C SER A 334 0.55 -9.30 31.51
N LEU A 335 -0.58 -9.75 30.97
CA LEU A 335 -0.61 -10.87 30.04
C LEU A 335 0.07 -10.42 28.73
N ARG A 336 1.24 -10.98 28.41
CA ARG A 336 1.79 -10.91 27.05
C ARG A 336 1.24 -12.11 26.27
N LEU A 337 0.27 -11.83 25.42
CA LEU A 337 -0.42 -12.82 24.61
C LEU A 337 -0.01 -12.66 23.15
N ASP A 338 1.09 -13.34 22.79
CA ASP A 338 1.44 -13.66 21.40
C ASP A 338 0.86 -15.05 21.05
N GLY A 339 0.95 -15.50 19.79
CA GLY A 339 0.41 -16.79 19.30
C GLY A 339 0.83 -18.07 20.08
N ARG A 340 1.58 -17.93 21.17
CA ARG A 340 1.89 -18.94 22.20
C ARG A 340 0.70 -19.29 23.09
N ILE A 341 -0.44 -18.61 22.96
CA ILE A 341 -1.62 -18.83 23.81
C ILE A 341 -2.72 -19.67 23.18
N LEU A 342 -2.48 -20.16 21.96
CA LEU A 342 -3.32 -21.16 21.33
C LEU A 342 -3.57 -22.32 22.30
N ARG A 343 -4.84 -22.71 22.42
CA ARG A 343 -5.35 -23.78 23.29
C ARG A 343 -5.34 -23.49 24.79
N ARG A 344 -5.09 -22.25 25.22
CA ARG A 344 -5.27 -21.85 26.64
C ARG A 344 -6.70 -21.36 26.89
N ARG A 345 -7.18 -21.58 28.13
CA ARG A 345 -8.42 -20.94 28.62
C ARG A 345 -8.15 -19.50 29.03
N VAL A 346 -9.08 -18.63 28.67
CA VAL A 346 -9.06 -17.20 28.94
C VAL A 346 -10.45 -16.76 29.37
N ARG A 347 -10.51 -15.68 30.14
CA ARG A 347 -11.74 -14.90 30.37
C ARG A 347 -11.59 -13.57 29.66
N VAL A 348 -12.65 -13.17 28.95
CA VAL A 348 -12.76 -11.90 28.25
C VAL A 348 -13.90 -11.11 28.87
N TYR A 349 -13.61 -9.91 29.35
CA TYR A 349 -14.61 -8.95 29.80
C TYR A 349 -15.16 -8.21 28.60
N TRP A 350 -16.47 -8.05 28.54
CA TRP A 350 -17.15 -7.30 27.49
C TRP A 350 -17.78 -6.06 28.11
N SER A 351 -17.29 -4.87 27.79
CA SER A 351 -17.72 -3.63 28.45
C SER A 351 -19.17 -3.24 28.13
N ASN A 352 -19.69 -3.67 26.97
CA ASN A 352 -21.08 -3.47 26.57
C ASN A 352 -22.07 -4.32 27.39
N GLU A 353 -21.62 -5.46 27.91
CA GLU A 353 -22.42 -6.38 28.73
C GLU A 353 -22.03 -6.36 30.21
N GLU A 354 -20.99 -5.59 30.55
CA GLU A 354 -20.37 -5.48 31.87
C GLU A 354 -20.07 -6.85 32.52
N LYS A 355 -19.74 -7.87 31.72
CA LYS A 355 -19.66 -9.27 32.16
C LYS A 355 -18.42 -9.98 31.58
N TRP A 356 -17.91 -10.95 32.35
CA TRP A 356 -16.83 -11.85 31.93
C TRP A 356 -17.38 -13.12 31.27
N PHE A 357 -16.75 -13.50 30.17
CA PHE A 357 -17.05 -14.72 29.42
C PHE A 357 -15.80 -15.59 29.33
N ALA A 358 -15.93 -16.88 29.66
CA ALA A 358 -14.82 -17.82 29.63
C ALA A 358 -14.83 -18.63 28.33
N GLY A 359 -13.65 -18.90 27.79
CA GLY A 359 -13.49 -19.64 26.54
C GLY A 359 -12.07 -20.14 26.32
N VAL A 360 -11.85 -20.82 25.20
CA VAL A 360 -10.55 -21.34 24.77
C VAL A 360 -10.10 -20.64 23.50
N VAL A 361 -8.86 -20.18 23.48
CA VAL A 361 -8.26 -19.61 22.27
C VAL A 361 -8.03 -20.74 21.26
N ARG A 362 -8.77 -20.69 20.15
CA ARG A 362 -8.74 -21.72 19.10
C ARG A 362 -7.73 -21.42 18.01
N ASP A 363 -7.62 -20.16 17.63
CA ASP A 363 -6.81 -19.75 16.48
C ASP A 363 -6.22 -18.34 16.68
N PHE A 364 -5.20 -18.00 15.90
CA PHE A 364 -4.52 -16.72 15.94
C PHE A 364 -4.12 -16.29 14.53
N ASP A 365 -4.65 -15.15 14.09
CA ASP A 365 -4.24 -14.52 12.85
C ASP A 365 -3.05 -13.59 13.14
N ALA A 366 -1.86 -14.01 12.72
CA ALA A 366 -0.63 -13.25 12.90
C ALA A 366 -0.57 -11.97 12.04
N VAL A 367 -1.42 -11.82 11.01
CA VAL A 367 -1.47 -10.63 10.16
C VAL A 367 -2.36 -9.56 10.77
N SER A 368 -3.52 -9.96 11.31
CA SER A 368 -4.50 -9.05 11.93
C SER A 368 -4.34 -8.92 13.45
N GLU A 369 -3.42 -9.70 14.05
CA GLU A 369 -3.23 -9.87 15.50
C GLU A 369 -4.53 -10.22 16.26
N LEU A 370 -5.45 -10.92 15.59
CA LEU A 370 -6.73 -11.33 16.16
C LEU A 370 -6.63 -12.73 16.76
N HIS A 371 -7.21 -12.89 17.95
CA HIS A 371 -7.35 -14.18 18.60
C HIS A 371 -8.79 -14.67 18.49
N CYS A 372 -8.96 -15.90 17.99
CA CYS A 372 -10.24 -16.56 17.92
C CYS A 372 -10.51 -17.27 19.25
N VAL A 373 -11.56 -16.87 19.96
CA VAL A 373 -12.01 -17.51 21.20
C VAL A 373 -13.30 -18.27 20.94
N LEU A 374 -13.30 -19.56 21.29
CA LEU A 374 -14.51 -20.35 21.44
C LEU A 374 -14.96 -20.26 22.90
N TYR A 375 -16.06 -19.57 23.14
CA TYR A 375 -16.66 -19.40 24.46
C TYR A 375 -17.39 -20.68 24.92
N ASP A 376 -17.55 -20.80 26.24
CA ASP A 376 -18.17 -21.97 26.88
C ASP A 376 -19.66 -22.15 26.52
N ASP A 377 -20.32 -21.11 26.02
CA ASP A 377 -21.68 -21.15 25.47
C ASP A 377 -21.75 -21.62 24.00
N GLY A 378 -20.60 -21.86 23.37
CA GLY A 378 -20.47 -22.34 22.00
C GLY A 378 -20.23 -21.25 20.96
N ASP A 379 -20.25 -19.98 21.35
CA ASP A 379 -20.02 -18.87 20.44
C ASP A 379 -18.54 -18.70 20.11
N LEU A 380 -18.26 -18.29 18.87
CA LEU A 380 -16.90 -18.14 18.36
C LEU A 380 -16.70 -16.71 17.87
N GLN A 381 -15.75 -16.00 18.48
CA GLN A 381 -15.51 -14.59 18.20
C GLN A 381 -14.02 -14.30 18.05
N TRP A 382 -13.72 -13.33 17.20
CA TRP A 382 -12.37 -12.83 16.98
C TRP A 382 -12.17 -11.52 17.70
N HIS A 383 -11.09 -11.45 18.48
CA HIS A 383 -10.80 -10.28 19.29
C HIS A 383 -9.43 -9.71 18.99
N ALA A 384 -9.37 -8.38 18.90
CA ALA A 384 -8.13 -7.63 18.90
C ALA A 384 -7.70 -7.38 20.34
N PHE A 385 -6.41 -7.57 20.62
CA PHE A 385 -5.84 -7.34 21.95
C PHE A 385 -5.98 -5.88 22.43
N ASN A 386 -6.00 -4.93 21.49
CA ASN A 386 -6.08 -3.50 21.78
C ASN A 386 -7.51 -2.95 21.76
N ASP A 387 -8.53 -3.82 21.75
CA ASP A 387 -9.92 -3.37 21.78
C ASP A 387 -10.24 -2.78 23.16
N PRO A 388 -10.50 -1.46 23.28
CA PRO A 388 -10.78 -0.81 24.56
C PRO A 388 -12.11 -1.27 25.18
N SER A 389 -12.94 -2.03 24.44
CA SER A 389 -14.17 -2.61 24.95
C SER A 389 -13.97 -3.99 25.59
N THR A 390 -12.75 -4.54 25.59
CA THR A 390 -12.46 -5.85 26.16
C THR A 390 -11.29 -5.87 27.14
N GLU A 391 -11.43 -6.64 28.23
CA GLU A 391 -10.33 -6.94 29.18
C GLU A 391 -10.07 -8.45 29.22
N TRP A 392 -8.83 -8.88 29.54
CA TRP A 392 -8.41 -10.27 29.39
C TRP A 392 -7.69 -10.81 30.62
N GLU A 393 -8.03 -12.04 31.02
CA GLU A 393 -7.34 -12.76 32.10
C GLU A 393 -7.14 -14.24 31.73
N TYR A 394 -6.04 -14.85 32.19
CA TYR A 394 -5.94 -16.31 32.17
C TYR A 394 -6.98 -16.91 33.12
N ASP A 395 -7.63 -17.97 32.66
CA ASP A 395 -8.51 -18.76 33.50
C ASP A 395 -7.74 -19.98 34.03
N ASP A 396 -7.09 -19.81 35.17
CA ASP A 396 -6.40 -20.91 35.87
C ASP A 396 -7.40 -21.87 36.58
N GLY A 397 -8.70 -21.66 36.38
CA GLY A 397 -9.80 -22.47 36.89
C GLY A 397 -10.16 -23.62 35.96
N ALA A 398 -9.97 -24.85 36.47
CA ALA A 398 -10.38 -26.15 35.94
C ALA A 398 -9.65 -26.65 34.68
N LYS A 399 -8.85 -27.71 34.88
CA LYS A 399 -8.33 -28.59 33.83
C LYS A 399 -9.44 -28.95 32.84
N ALA A 400 -9.24 -28.63 31.55
CA ALA A 400 -10.08 -29.16 30.48
C ALA A 400 -10.11 -30.69 30.59
N LYS A 401 -11.31 -31.27 30.71
CA LYS A 401 -11.53 -32.69 30.47
C LYS A 401 -11.25 -32.94 28.98
N GLU A 402 -10.41 -33.93 28.70
CA GLU A 402 -10.23 -34.47 27.37
C GLU A 402 -11.56 -35.07 26.89
N ASP A 403 -12.21 -34.46 25.91
CA ASP A 403 -13.24 -35.12 25.12
C ASP A 403 -12.56 -35.91 23.99
N GLU A 404 -12.13 -37.12 24.33
CA GLU A 404 -12.06 -38.23 23.39
C GLU A 404 -13.48 -38.55 22.90
N THR A 405 -13.96 -37.92 21.82
CA THR A 405 -15.06 -38.47 20.98
C THR A 405 -15.23 -37.68 19.67
N ALA A 406 -14.19 -37.67 18.85
CA ALA A 406 -14.34 -37.51 17.39
C ALA A 406 -13.39 -38.46 16.65
N GLY A 407 -13.28 -39.68 17.17
CA GLY A 407 -12.64 -40.82 16.51
C GLY A 407 -13.55 -42.03 16.67
N LYS A 408 -13.96 -42.62 15.54
CA LYS A 408 -14.79 -43.83 15.37
C LYS A 408 -16.32 -43.61 15.31
N ARG A 409 -16.80 -43.14 14.15
CA ARG A 409 -17.85 -43.89 13.43
C ARG A 409 -17.30 -44.39 12.11
N ARG A 410 -17.26 -45.71 12.04
CA ARG A 410 -16.79 -46.57 10.97
C ARG A 410 -17.86 -46.60 9.88
N ILE A 411 -17.56 -46.09 8.69
CA ILE A 411 -18.13 -46.68 7.46
C ILE A 411 -17.09 -47.69 6.99
N LYS A 412 -17.40 -48.95 7.26
CA LYS A 412 -16.84 -50.11 6.55
C LYS A 412 -17.46 -50.11 5.15
N GLY A 413 -16.64 -50.31 4.12
CA GLY A 413 -17.09 -50.58 2.76
C GLY A 413 -15.94 -50.40 1.76
N GLU A 414 -15.14 -51.47 1.64
CA GLU A 414 -14.47 -51.97 0.42
C GLU A 414 -13.66 -50.99 -0.45
N GLU A 415 -12.33 -51.04 -0.41
CA GLU A 415 -11.41 -51.94 -1.16
C GLU A 415 -11.02 -51.42 -2.56
N GLN A 416 -9.71 -51.50 -2.83
CA GLN A 416 -9.03 -51.48 -4.14
C GLN A 416 -8.83 -50.07 -4.76
N GLN A 417 -7.63 -49.58 -5.11
CA GLN A 417 -6.34 -50.20 -5.42
C GLN A 417 -5.21 -49.14 -5.40
N ALA A 418 -4.00 -49.63 -5.03
CA ALA A 418 -2.67 -49.19 -5.44
C ALA A 418 -2.07 -47.84 -4.97
N ALA A 419 -1.08 -47.95 -4.08
CA ALA A 419 0.06 -47.05 -3.90
C ALA A 419 1.15 -47.34 -5.01
N PRO A 420 2.38 -46.76 -5.04
CA PRO A 420 3.00 -45.86 -4.05
C PRO A 420 4.00 -44.77 -4.58
N ALA A 421 4.49 -43.99 -3.60
CA ALA A 421 5.87 -43.51 -3.41
C ALA A 421 6.42 -42.30 -4.21
N MET A 422 6.75 -41.24 -3.46
CA MET A 422 7.98 -40.49 -3.67
C MET A 422 8.52 -40.00 -2.32
N ARG A 423 9.58 -40.65 -1.84
CA ARG A 423 10.56 -40.13 -0.90
C ARG A 423 11.94 -40.42 -1.49
N GLU A 424 12.85 -39.47 -1.24
CA GLU A 424 14.30 -39.42 -1.56
C GLU A 424 14.64 -39.03 -3.02
N HIS A 425 15.57 -38.13 -3.33
CA HIS A 425 16.78 -37.73 -2.62
C HIS A 425 17.15 -36.25 -2.86
N VAL A 426 17.74 -35.67 -1.81
CA VAL A 426 18.61 -34.49 -1.80
C VAL A 426 19.81 -34.68 -2.75
N SER A 427 20.22 -33.57 -3.40
CA SER A 427 21.56 -33.23 -3.93
C SER A 427 21.62 -33.00 -5.44
N ARG A 428 21.79 -31.73 -5.84
CA ARG A 428 22.50 -31.30 -7.05
C ARG A 428 22.92 -29.83 -6.94
N ALA A 429 23.94 -29.61 -6.12
CA ALA A 429 24.85 -28.47 -6.22
C ALA A 429 26.25 -29.06 -6.44
N ALA A 430 26.69 -29.12 -7.71
CA ALA A 430 28.07 -29.28 -8.18
C ALA A 430 28.06 -29.89 -9.59
N MET A 431 28.01 -29.05 -10.63
CA MET A 431 28.52 -29.42 -11.96
C MET A 431 28.65 -28.18 -12.84
N GLN A 432 29.75 -27.44 -12.71
CA GLN A 432 30.28 -26.57 -13.77
C GLN A 432 31.72 -26.17 -13.42
N GLN A 433 32.66 -27.06 -13.72
CA GLN A 433 34.07 -26.75 -13.93
C GLN A 433 34.66 -27.86 -14.80
N GLN A 434 35.58 -27.47 -15.70
CA GLN A 434 36.28 -28.23 -16.74
C GLN A 434 35.53 -28.40 -18.07
N VAL A 435 35.75 -27.44 -18.99
CA VAL A 435 36.57 -27.69 -20.19
C VAL A 435 37.33 -26.39 -20.51
N ALA A 436 38.61 -26.35 -20.16
CA ALA A 436 39.59 -25.46 -20.73
C ALA A 436 40.91 -26.24 -20.72
N GLU A 437 41.34 -26.69 -21.88
CA GLU A 437 42.72 -26.82 -22.35
C GLU A 437 42.74 -27.74 -23.58
N GLU A 438 42.91 -27.13 -24.76
CA GLU A 438 43.83 -27.58 -25.81
C GLU A 438 43.76 -26.59 -26.97
N GLY A 439 44.92 -26.05 -27.39
CA GLY A 439 45.04 -25.30 -28.64
C GLY A 439 45.75 -23.94 -28.55
N CYS A 440 46.97 -23.90 -28.02
CA CYS A 440 47.93 -22.83 -28.29
C CYS A 440 48.57 -23.08 -29.67
N ALA A 441 48.53 -22.10 -30.59
CA ALA A 441 49.61 -21.82 -31.55
C ALA A 441 49.35 -20.56 -32.40
N ALA A 442 50.13 -19.52 -32.10
CA ALA A 442 50.82 -18.58 -33.00
C ALA A 442 50.25 -18.25 -34.40
N SER A 443 50.14 -16.97 -34.73
CA SER A 443 51.23 -16.25 -35.42
C SER A 443 50.85 -14.82 -35.84
N ASP A 444 51.85 -13.96 -35.76
CA ASP A 444 51.94 -12.59 -36.26
C ASP A 444 51.56 -12.44 -37.74
N SER A 445 51.01 -11.28 -38.10
CA SER A 445 51.73 -10.31 -38.96
C SER A 445 50.85 -9.12 -39.36
N ALA A 446 51.45 -7.94 -39.21
CA ALA A 446 51.01 -6.70 -39.80
C ALA A 446 51.02 -6.78 -41.34
N VAL A 447 50.22 -5.93 -42.02
CA VAL A 447 50.67 -5.07 -43.14
C VAL A 447 49.55 -4.13 -43.58
N SER A 448 49.97 -2.89 -43.82
CA SER A 448 49.25 -1.75 -44.39
C SER A 448 48.61 -2.00 -45.77
N GLY A 449 47.53 -1.29 -46.09
CA GLY A 449 47.06 -1.18 -47.49
C GLY A 449 45.99 -0.12 -47.69
N LYS A 450 46.34 0.93 -48.46
CA LYS A 450 45.54 2.11 -48.79
C LYS A 450 44.35 1.83 -49.74
N ARG A 451 43.32 2.69 -49.59
CA ARG A 451 42.40 3.25 -50.61
C ARG A 451 41.50 2.30 -51.42
N ALA A 452 40.18 2.52 -51.32
CA ALA A 452 39.37 3.04 -52.45
C ALA A 452 38.01 3.54 -51.95
N ARG A 453 37.60 4.69 -52.49
CA ARG A 453 36.26 5.27 -52.35
C ARG A 453 35.26 4.44 -53.16
N THR A 454 34.12 4.12 -52.58
CA THR A 454 32.87 3.94 -53.34
C THR A 454 31.71 4.43 -52.48
N LYS A 455 31.05 5.48 -53.00
CA LYS A 455 29.77 5.99 -52.51
C LYS A 455 28.73 4.88 -52.65
N VAL A 456 28.01 4.59 -51.56
CA VAL A 456 26.68 3.95 -51.63
C VAL A 456 25.78 4.69 -50.65
N ASP A 457 24.59 5.00 -51.15
CA ASP A 457 23.51 5.81 -50.59
C ASP A 457 23.14 5.48 -49.13
N PRO A 458 22.90 6.47 -48.25
CA PRO A 458 22.28 6.22 -46.95
C PRO A 458 20.75 6.22 -47.13
N GLY A 459 20.16 5.04 -47.22
CA GLY A 459 18.75 4.86 -46.87
C GLY A 459 18.51 5.24 -45.41
N PRO A 460 17.29 5.69 -45.03
CA PRO A 460 17.06 6.24 -43.71
C PRO A 460 17.09 5.14 -42.66
N PHE A 461 18.20 5.04 -41.93
CA PHE A 461 18.20 4.37 -40.64
C PHE A 461 17.50 5.28 -39.64
N ILE A 462 16.32 4.83 -39.25
CA ILE A 462 15.59 5.29 -38.08
C ILE A 462 16.42 4.84 -36.86
N VAL A 463 16.79 5.80 -36.02
CA VAL A 463 17.31 5.55 -34.67
C VAL A 463 16.19 5.79 -33.68
#